data_AF-A0A368XDB1-F1
#
_entry.id   AF-A0A368XDB1-F1
#
_cell.length_a   1.000
_cell.length_b   1.000
_cell.length_c   1.000
_cell.angle_alpha   90.00
_cell.angle_beta   90.00
_cell.angle_gamma   90.00
#
_symmetry.space_group_name_H-M   'P 1'
#
loop_
_entity.id
_entity.type
_entity.pdbx_description
1 polymer ?
#
loop_
_entity_poly.entity_id
_entity_poly.type
_entity_poly.pdbx_seq_one_letter_code
_entity_poly.pdbx_strand_id
1 'polypeptide(L)'
;MRDLHKAALERAIFLEFAQRWRADIDLASVASGNPNAREPDILAKSSESDQPLAIELVRLTEQDSQMLARQAPRLPPADAPPARLPPMASAVDAFSRKFKKAEAGLYDGVEASRLELLAWSDHLATPWPQVLASAELWLTHYASAAHFAAVWLWRRPDFPGDPAQSAWVWSHTGRLQRFG
;
A
#
# COMPACT_ATOMS: atom_id res chain seq x y z
N MET A 1 -18.64 6.02 -15.68
CA MET A 1 -19.37 5.40 -14.54
C MET A 1 -18.51 4.44 -13.74
N ARG A 2 -17.80 3.48 -14.36
CA ARG A 2 -16.93 2.53 -13.64
C ARG A 2 -15.86 3.21 -12.77
N ASP A 3 -15.21 4.26 -13.28
CA ASP A 3 -14.12 4.94 -12.55
C ASP A 3 -14.63 5.79 -11.37
N LEU A 4 -15.83 6.37 -11.49
CA LEU A 4 -16.47 7.11 -10.40
C LEU A 4 -16.81 6.19 -9.23
N HIS A 5 -17.32 4.98 -9.50
CA HIS A 5 -17.58 3.99 -8.46
C HIS A 5 -16.29 3.49 -7.81
N LYS A 6 -15.22 3.32 -8.60
CA LYS A 6 -13.90 2.95 -8.08
C LYS A 6 -13.34 4.02 -7.13
N ALA A 7 -13.31 5.28 -7.57
CA ALA A 7 -12.80 6.40 -6.77
C ALA A 7 -13.59 6.59 -5.46
N ALA A 8 -14.92 6.46 -5.51
CA ALA A 8 -15.76 6.53 -4.33
C ALA A 8 -15.45 5.40 -3.32
N LEU A 9 -15.24 4.18 -3.82
CA LEU A 9 -14.85 3.03 -2.98
C LEU A 9 -13.47 3.23 -2.35
N GLU A 10 -12.46 3.61 -3.14
CA GLU A 10 -11.09 3.84 -2.65
C GLU A 10 -11.07 4.94 -1.57
N ARG A 11 -11.83 6.01 -1.78
CA ARG A 11 -11.99 7.08 -0.78
C ARG A 11 -12.66 6.58 0.49
N ALA A 12 -13.71 5.79 0.39
CA ALA A 12 -14.39 5.24 1.55
C ALA A 12 -13.47 4.32 2.37
N ILE A 13 -12.71 3.45 1.69
CA ILE A 13 -11.72 2.58 2.32
C ILE A 13 -10.63 3.40 3.02
N PHE A 14 -10.10 4.41 2.36
CA PHE A 14 -9.05 5.25 2.95
C PHE A 14 -9.56 6.06 4.15
N LEU A 15 -10.77 6.64 4.07
CA LEU A 15 -11.39 7.36 5.19
C LEU A 15 -11.55 6.45 6.40
N GLU A 16 -12.01 5.22 6.19
CA GLU A 16 -12.15 4.24 7.28
C GLU A 16 -10.79 3.89 7.90
N PHE A 17 -9.77 3.65 7.07
CA PHE A 17 -8.40 3.42 7.54
C PHE A 17 -7.89 4.62 8.35
N ALA A 18 -8.00 5.82 7.79
CA ALA A 18 -7.44 7.03 8.37
C ALA A 18 -8.12 7.40 9.69
N GLN A 19 -9.45 7.27 9.77
CA GLN A 19 -10.20 7.52 11.00
C GLN A 19 -9.72 6.65 12.18
N ARG A 20 -9.23 5.43 11.89
CA ARG A 20 -8.79 4.48 12.92
C ARG A 20 -7.30 4.57 13.22
N TRP A 21 -6.47 4.80 12.21
CA TRP A 21 -5.02 4.63 12.32
C TRP A 21 -4.21 5.89 11.97
N ARG A 22 -4.82 6.95 11.44
CA ARG A 22 -4.11 8.16 10.98
C ARG A 22 -4.74 9.41 11.55
N ALA A 23 -4.54 9.61 12.85
CA ALA A 23 -4.99 10.82 13.55
C ALA A 23 -4.31 12.11 13.02
N ASP A 24 -3.18 11.96 12.31
CA ASP A 24 -2.48 13.05 11.64
C ASP A 24 -3.21 13.57 10.39
N ILE A 25 -4.16 12.82 9.83
CA ILE A 25 -4.82 13.18 8.57
C ILE A 25 -6.06 14.02 8.81
N ASP A 26 -6.17 15.16 8.11
CA ASP A 26 -7.42 15.91 8.01
C ASP A 26 -8.41 15.18 7.10
N LEU A 27 -9.37 14.47 7.71
CA LEU A 27 -10.38 13.70 6.99
C LEU A 27 -11.25 14.55 6.03
N ALA A 28 -11.42 15.85 6.30
CA ALA A 28 -12.19 16.73 5.43
C ALA A 28 -11.44 17.05 4.13
N SER A 29 -10.11 16.92 4.13
CA SER A 29 -9.26 17.18 2.97
C SER A 29 -9.14 16.01 2.00
N VAL A 30 -9.60 14.81 2.38
CA VAL A 30 -9.40 13.58 1.60
C VAL A 30 -10.17 13.65 0.27
N ALA A 31 -9.41 13.57 -0.82
CA ALA A 31 -9.90 13.56 -2.19
C ALA A 31 -9.37 12.34 -2.97
N SER A 32 -10.17 11.82 -3.89
CA SER A 32 -9.69 10.85 -4.88
C SER A 32 -8.89 11.58 -5.95
N GLY A 33 -7.75 11.02 -6.33
CA GLY A 33 -7.03 11.53 -7.49
C GLY A 33 -7.78 11.22 -8.79
N ASN A 34 -7.48 12.02 -9.81
CA ASN A 34 -8.06 11.84 -11.14
C ASN A 34 -7.41 10.64 -11.85
N PRO A 35 -8.15 9.55 -12.12
CA PRO A 35 -7.59 8.35 -12.76
C PRO A 35 -7.18 8.58 -14.23
N ASN A 36 -7.65 9.66 -14.86
CA ASN A 36 -7.26 10.08 -16.20
C ASN A 36 -6.06 11.04 -16.19
N ALA A 37 -5.62 11.47 -15.00
CA ALA A 37 -4.42 12.26 -14.80
C ALA A 37 -3.34 11.40 -14.11
N ARG A 38 -2.14 11.97 -14.04
CA ARG A 38 -0.97 11.37 -13.38
C ARG A 38 -1.02 11.61 -11.87
N GLU A 39 -2.09 11.13 -11.23
CA GLU A 39 -2.35 11.34 -9.81
C GLU A 39 -2.35 10.02 -9.02
N PRO A 40 -2.03 10.10 -7.71
CA PRO A 40 -2.21 8.98 -6.80
C PRO A 40 -3.70 8.70 -6.57
N ASP A 41 -4.06 7.50 -6.13
CA ASP A 41 -5.47 7.15 -5.91
C ASP A 41 -6.15 8.08 -4.87
N ILE A 42 -5.40 8.52 -3.85
CA ILE A 42 -5.87 9.45 -2.81
C ILE A 42 -4.85 10.55 -2.55
N LEU A 43 -5.37 11.77 -2.32
CA LEU A 43 -4.66 12.93 -1.82
C LEU A 43 -5.30 13.39 -0.50
N ALA A 44 -4.48 13.71 0.50
CA ALA A 44 -4.95 14.21 1.79
C ALA A 44 -3.95 15.21 2.40
N LYS A 45 -4.38 16.02 3.36
CA LYS A 45 -3.48 16.85 4.19
C LYS A 45 -3.15 16.10 5.47
N SER A 46 -1.90 16.15 5.89
CA SER A 46 -1.44 15.67 7.19
C SER A 46 -1.00 16.85 8.04
N SER A 47 -1.27 16.82 9.35
CA SER A 47 -0.77 17.83 10.30
C SER A 47 0.75 17.77 10.48
N GLU A 48 1.39 16.69 10.01
CA GLU A 48 2.84 16.50 10.11
C GLU A 48 3.61 17.11 8.93
N SER A 49 2.91 17.62 7.90
CA SER A 49 3.55 18.22 6.73
C SER A 49 2.68 19.25 6.02
N ASP A 50 3.28 20.36 5.58
CA ASP A 50 2.62 21.35 4.74
C ASP A 50 2.29 20.84 3.32
N GLN A 51 2.94 19.74 2.89
CA GLN A 51 2.69 19.13 1.59
C GLN A 51 1.56 18.08 1.67
N PRO A 52 0.78 17.91 0.60
CA PRO A 52 -0.24 16.88 0.56
C PRO A 52 0.39 15.48 0.63
N LEU A 53 -0.21 14.62 1.44
CA LEU A 53 0.05 13.20 1.49
C LEU A 53 -0.57 12.51 0.26
N ALA A 54 0.22 11.70 -0.42
CA ALA A 54 -0.18 10.97 -1.63
C ALA A 54 -0.23 9.47 -1.34
N ILE A 55 -1.37 8.83 -1.60
CA ILE A 55 -1.58 7.42 -1.25
C ILE A 55 -2.05 6.64 -2.48
N GLU A 56 -1.34 5.56 -2.80
CA GLU A 56 -1.84 4.51 -3.69
C GLU A 56 -2.62 3.47 -2.90
N LEU A 57 -3.71 2.95 -3.47
CA LEU A 57 -4.51 1.91 -2.85
C LEU A 57 -4.44 0.62 -3.65
N VAL A 58 -4.30 -0.49 -2.95
CA VAL A 58 -4.38 -1.82 -3.54
C VAL A 58 -5.17 -2.76 -2.66
N ARG A 59 -6.14 -3.45 -3.25
CA ARG A 59 -6.82 -4.56 -2.59
C ARG A 59 -5.98 -5.81 -2.77
N LEU A 60 -5.58 -6.44 -1.67
CA LEU A 60 -4.95 -7.75 -1.65
C LEU A 60 -6.04 -8.81 -1.79
N THR A 61 -6.01 -9.52 -2.92
CA THR A 61 -6.85 -10.70 -3.13
C THR A 61 -6.20 -11.96 -2.58
N GLU A 62 -6.96 -13.05 -2.50
CA GLU A 62 -6.41 -14.37 -2.17
C GLU A 62 -5.33 -14.80 -3.19
N GLN A 63 -5.55 -14.51 -4.47
CA GLN A 63 -4.57 -14.78 -5.51
C GLN A 63 -3.28 -13.98 -5.28
N ASP A 64 -3.37 -12.67 -5.03
CA ASP A 64 -2.19 -11.84 -4.75
C ASP A 64 -1.43 -12.36 -3.51
N SER A 65 -2.17 -12.77 -2.47
CA SER A 65 -1.59 -13.29 -1.22
C SER A 65 -0.85 -14.62 -1.43
N GLN A 66 -1.43 -15.54 -2.20
CA GLN A 66 -0.79 -16.80 -2.55
C GLN A 66 0.43 -16.59 -3.47
N MET A 67 0.36 -15.61 -4.36
CA MET A 67 1.47 -15.28 -5.25
C MET A 67 2.64 -14.66 -4.47
N LEU A 68 2.35 -13.73 -3.57
CA LEU A 68 3.33 -13.16 -2.65
C LEU A 68 4.03 -14.27 -1.84
N ALA A 69 3.26 -15.20 -1.27
CA ALA A 69 3.79 -16.33 -0.51
C ALA A 69 4.66 -17.29 -1.36
N ARG A 70 4.35 -17.47 -2.65
CA ARG A 70 5.16 -18.31 -3.56
C ARG A 70 6.45 -17.65 -4.00
N GLN A 71 6.46 -16.32 -4.08
CA GLN A 71 7.61 -15.55 -4.54
C GLN A 71 8.62 -15.29 -3.42
N ALA A 72 8.14 -15.01 -2.20
CA ALA A 72 9.00 -14.63 -1.08
C ALA A 72 10.18 -15.59 -0.85
N PRO A 73 10.00 -16.93 -0.86
CA PRO A 73 11.10 -17.89 -0.66
C PRO A 73 12.15 -17.93 -1.79
N ARG A 74 11.85 -17.32 -2.94
CA ARG A 74 12.74 -17.28 -4.12
C ARG A 74 13.54 -15.98 -4.19
N LEU A 75 13.35 -15.08 -3.22
CA LEU A 75 14.04 -13.80 -3.19
C LEU A 75 15.48 -13.99 -2.69
N PRO A 76 16.42 -13.22 -3.25
CA PRO A 76 17.77 -13.13 -2.70
C PRO A 76 17.75 -12.72 -1.21
N PRO A 77 18.86 -12.92 -0.50
CA PRO A 77 19.03 -12.47 0.88
C PRO A 77 18.64 -10.99 1.08
N ALA A 78 18.12 -10.66 2.26
CA ALA A 78 17.61 -9.32 2.59
C ALA A 78 18.67 -8.21 2.56
N ASP A 79 19.95 -8.57 2.59
CA ASP A 79 21.13 -7.72 2.48
C ASP A 79 21.57 -7.46 1.03
N ALA A 80 20.93 -8.09 0.04
CA ALA A 80 21.10 -7.71 -1.35
C ALA A 80 20.53 -6.28 -1.59
N PRO A 81 21.17 -5.47 -2.45
CA PRO A 81 20.63 -4.15 -2.80
C PRO A 81 19.22 -4.30 -3.39
N PRO A 82 18.32 -3.31 -3.22
CA PRO A 82 16.95 -3.38 -3.71
C PRO A 82 16.94 -3.78 -5.18
N ALA A 83 16.33 -4.93 -5.49
CA ALA A 83 16.27 -5.39 -6.86
C ALA A 83 15.27 -4.52 -7.64
N ARG A 84 15.59 -4.22 -8.90
CA ARG A 84 14.57 -3.70 -9.81
C ARG A 84 13.51 -4.76 -10.03
N LEU A 85 12.24 -4.36 -10.06
CA LEU A 85 11.16 -5.29 -10.37
C LEU A 85 11.36 -5.84 -11.78
N PRO A 86 11.31 -7.17 -11.98
CA PRO A 86 11.53 -7.73 -13.31
C PRO A 86 10.50 -7.17 -14.31
N PRO A 87 10.86 -7.01 -15.60
CA PRO A 87 9.99 -6.39 -16.60
C PRO A 87 8.61 -7.04 -16.72
N MET A 88 8.49 -8.34 -16.40
CA MET A 88 7.22 -9.07 -16.42
C MET A 88 6.40 -8.96 -15.13
N ALA A 89 6.94 -8.44 -14.01
CA ALA A 89 6.25 -8.38 -12.71
C ALA A 89 4.95 -7.55 -12.71
N SER A 90 4.77 -6.62 -13.65
CA SER A 90 3.52 -5.84 -13.79
C SER A 90 2.32 -6.71 -14.14
N ALA A 91 2.55 -7.90 -14.71
CA ALA A 91 1.49 -8.86 -15.04
C ALA A 91 1.23 -9.87 -13.90
N VAL A 92 1.99 -9.80 -12.80
CA VAL A 92 2.09 -10.90 -11.84
C VAL A 92 1.16 -10.66 -10.66
N ASP A 93 1.23 -9.52 -9.98
CA ASP A 93 0.36 -9.23 -8.82
C ASP A 93 0.10 -7.72 -8.67
N ALA A 94 -0.92 -7.37 -7.88
CA ALA A 94 -1.36 -5.99 -7.71
C ALA A 94 -0.32 -5.09 -7.03
N PHE A 95 0.51 -5.68 -6.17
CA PHE A 95 1.58 -5.00 -5.44
C PHE A 95 2.67 -4.52 -6.42
N SER A 96 3.17 -5.42 -7.27
CA SER A 96 4.18 -5.14 -8.30
C SER A 96 3.76 -4.03 -9.28
N ARG A 97 2.47 -3.91 -9.59
CA ARG A 97 1.95 -2.83 -10.46
C ARG A 97 2.09 -1.44 -9.83
N LYS A 98 1.81 -1.31 -8.54
CA LYS A 98 1.90 -0.03 -7.83
C LYS A 98 3.34 0.43 -7.68
N PHE A 99 4.25 -0.49 -7.37
CA PHE A 99 5.69 -0.21 -7.32
C PHE A 99 6.27 0.21 -8.67
N LYS A 100 5.87 -0.43 -9.77
CA LYS A 100 6.29 0.02 -11.11
C LYS A 100 5.74 1.38 -11.50
N LYS A 101 4.49 1.69 -11.11
CA LYS A 101 3.91 3.02 -11.33
C LYS A 101 4.72 4.09 -10.59
N ALA A 102 5.17 3.78 -9.37
CA ALA A 102 6.08 4.63 -8.60
C ALA A 102 7.49 4.73 -9.22
N GLU A 103 8.13 3.61 -9.59
CA GLU A 103 9.47 3.59 -10.23
C GLU A 103 9.51 4.41 -11.53
N ALA A 104 8.43 4.36 -12.31
CA ALA A 104 8.32 5.12 -13.54
C ALA A 104 8.13 6.64 -13.34
N GLY A 105 8.06 7.12 -12.08
CA GLY A 105 7.91 8.55 -11.77
C GLY A 105 6.63 9.14 -12.36
N LEU A 106 5.57 8.33 -12.48
CA LEU A 106 4.36 8.68 -13.24
C LEU A 106 3.42 9.63 -12.48
N TYR A 107 3.79 10.13 -11.31
CA TYR A 107 3.00 11.08 -10.55
C TYR A 107 3.55 12.49 -10.74
N ASP A 108 2.78 13.35 -11.39
CA ASP A 108 3.21 14.73 -11.57
C ASP A 108 3.11 15.46 -10.23
N GLY A 109 4.23 16.03 -9.77
CA GLY A 109 4.28 16.86 -8.56
C GLY A 109 4.27 16.10 -7.22
N VAL A 110 4.44 14.78 -7.21
CA VAL A 110 4.56 13.98 -5.99
C VAL A 110 5.97 13.39 -5.90
N GLU A 111 6.73 13.78 -4.89
CA GLU A 111 8.02 13.15 -4.59
C GLU A 111 7.80 11.73 -4.05
N ALA A 112 8.65 10.77 -4.43
CA ALA A 112 8.56 9.39 -3.93
C ALA A 112 8.67 9.30 -2.39
N SER A 113 9.39 10.24 -1.78
CA SER A 113 9.49 10.46 -0.33
C SER A 113 8.16 10.83 0.34
N ARG A 114 7.11 11.11 -0.43
CA ARG A 114 5.77 11.50 0.03
C ARG A 114 4.67 10.53 -0.42
N LEU A 115 5.02 9.55 -1.24
CA LEU A 115 4.08 8.54 -1.72
C LEU A 115 4.04 7.39 -0.72
N GLU A 116 2.85 7.04 -0.24
CA GLU A 116 2.65 5.81 0.54
C GLU A 116 1.72 4.85 -0.22
N LEU A 117 1.76 3.57 0.18
CA LEU A 117 0.88 2.54 -0.34
C LEU A 117 0.00 1.99 0.79
N LEU A 118 -1.32 1.98 0.60
CA LEU A 118 -2.25 1.24 1.45
C LEU A 118 -2.70 -0.04 0.75
N ALA A 119 -2.18 -1.17 1.23
CA ALA A 119 -2.59 -2.50 0.85
C ALA A 119 -3.58 -3.06 1.87
N TRP A 120 -4.79 -3.39 1.43
CA TRP A 120 -5.87 -3.79 2.32
C TRP A 120 -6.58 -5.06 1.86
N SER A 121 -7.18 -5.78 2.80
CA SER A 121 -8.07 -6.90 2.48
C SER A 121 -9.23 -6.95 3.48
N ASP A 122 -10.42 -7.33 3.00
CA ASP A 122 -11.54 -7.68 3.88
C ASP A 122 -11.31 -9.08 4.45
N HIS A 123 -11.15 -10.06 3.55
CA HIS A 123 -11.04 -11.46 3.89
C HIS A 123 -10.01 -12.18 3.01
N LEU A 124 -9.18 -13.01 3.63
CA LEU A 124 -8.24 -13.92 2.98
C LEU A 124 -8.37 -15.31 3.60
N ALA A 125 -8.34 -16.34 2.76
CA ALA A 125 -8.19 -17.71 3.22
C ALA A 125 -6.74 -17.97 3.67
N THR A 126 -5.77 -17.32 3.02
CA THR A 126 -4.37 -17.33 3.49
C THR A 126 -4.29 -16.65 4.87
N PRO A 127 -3.73 -17.31 5.91
CA PRO A 127 -3.63 -16.74 7.25
C PRO A 127 -2.85 -15.42 7.26
N TRP A 128 -3.40 -14.40 7.92
CA TRP A 128 -2.79 -13.06 7.96
C TRP A 128 -1.31 -13.04 8.41
N PRO A 129 -0.88 -13.81 9.43
CA PRO A 129 0.54 -13.88 9.79
C PRO A 129 1.44 -14.35 8.65
N GLN A 130 0.96 -15.25 7.79
CA GLN A 130 1.71 -15.73 6.63
C GLN A 130 1.80 -14.66 5.53
N VAL A 131 0.72 -13.87 5.34
CA VAL A 131 0.72 -12.72 4.43
C VAL A 131 1.74 -11.69 4.88
N LEU A 132 1.74 -11.33 6.17
CA LEU A 132 2.69 -10.37 6.75
C LEU A 132 4.15 -10.81 6.57
N ALA A 133 4.47 -12.07 6.89
CA ALA A 133 5.83 -12.59 6.72
C ALA A 133 6.29 -12.56 5.25
N SER A 134 5.39 -12.90 4.33
CA SER A 134 5.69 -12.88 2.89
C SER A 134 5.85 -11.45 2.37
N ALA A 135 5.01 -10.53 2.86
CA ALA A 135 5.06 -9.12 2.51
C ALA A 135 6.33 -8.44 3.03
N GLU A 136 6.72 -8.69 4.28
CA GLU A 136 7.95 -8.14 4.86
C GLU A 136 9.17 -8.55 4.04
N LEU A 137 9.28 -9.83 3.68
CA LEU A 137 10.40 -10.32 2.88
C LEU A 137 10.42 -9.68 1.49
N TRP A 138 9.26 -9.58 0.83
CA TRP A 138 9.14 -8.94 -0.48
C TRP A 138 9.50 -7.45 -0.43
N LEU A 139 8.95 -6.71 0.54
CA LEU A 139 9.17 -5.29 0.73
C LEU A 139 10.64 -5.01 1.03
N THR A 140 11.26 -5.78 1.91
CA THR A 140 12.68 -5.62 2.23
C THR A 140 13.56 -5.77 0.99
N HIS A 141 13.16 -6.60 0.02
CA HIS A 141 13.94 -6.87 -1.17
C HIS A 141 13.68 -5.90 -2.35
N TYR A 142 12.44 -5.40 -2.51
CA TYR A 142 12.04 -4.59 -3.67
C TYR A 142 11.64 -3.16 -3.35
N ALA A 143 11.21 -2.89 -2.11
CA ALA A 143 10.81 -1.56 -1.72
C ALA A 143 12.03 -0.71 -1.37
N SER A 144 11.98 0.55 -1.79
CA SER A 144 13.02 1.54 -1.51
C SER A 144 12.36 2.90 -1.27
N ALA A 145 13.11 3.84 -0.69
CA ALA A 145 12.67 5.24 -0.54
C ALA A 145 12.30 5.91 -1.87
N ALA A 146 12.82 5.39 -2.99
CA ALA A 146 12.50 5.88 -4.33
C ALA A 146 11.15 5.37 -4.85
N HIS A 147 10.52 4.41 -4.17
CA HIS A 147 9.19 3.89 -4.52
C HIS A 147 8.11 4.43 -3.60
N PHE A 148 8.24 4.18 -2.30
CA PHE A 148 7.27 4.61 -1.29
C PHE A 148 7.99 4.98 0.00
N ALA A 149 7.52 6.04 0.65
CA ALA A 149 7.94 6.44 1.98
C ALA A 149 7.54 5.40 3.03
N ALA A 150 6.30 4.90 2.91
CA ALA A 150 5.72 3.87 3.77
C ALA A 150 4.77 2.95 3.00
N VAL A 151 4.62 1.72 3.48
CA VAL A 151 3.63 0.75 3.01
C VAL A 151 2.82 0.24 4.19
N TRP A 152 1.52 0.47 4.12
CA TRP A 152 0.54 0.04 5.11
C TRP A 152 -0.11 -1.27 4.66
N LEU A 153 -0.14 -2.26 5.55
CA LEU A 153 -0.88 -3.50 5.40
C LEU A 153 -2.01 -3.52 6.41
N TRP A 154 -3.24 -3.45 5.93
CA TRP A 154 -4.42 -3.39 6.79
C TRP A 154 -5.36 -4.57 6.54
N ARG A 155 -5.57 -5.37 7.59
CA ARG A 155 -6.69 -6.30 7.62
C ARG A 155 -7.92 -5.53 8.08
N ARG A 156 -8.75 -5.15 7.11
CA ARG A 156 -10.02 -4.47 7.32
C ARG A 156 -10.98 -5.43 8.03
N PRO A 157 -11.77 -4.98 9.01
CA PRO A 157 -12.65 -5.87 9.75
C PRO A 157 -13.77 -6.41 8.85
N ASP A 158 -14.05 -7.70 8.95
CA ASP A 158 -15.21 -8.30 8.26
C ASP A 158 -16.55 -7.82 8.86
N PHE A 159 -16.54 -7.45 10.14
CA PHE A 159 -17.70 -6.94 10.89
C PHE A 159 -17.27 -5.97 12.02
N PRO A 160 -18.17 -5.09 12.51
CA PRO A 160 -17.89 -4.25 13.66
C PRO A 160 -17.50 -5.07 14.90
N GLY A 161 -16.29 -4.85 15.42
CA GLY A 161 -15.78 -5.58 16.60
C GLY A 161 -14.91 -6.81 16.29
N ASP A 162 -14.49 -7.02 15.04
CA ASP A 162 -13.54 -8.07 14.67
C ASP A 162 -12.22 -7.94 15.46
N PRO A 163 -11.89 -8.92 16.34
CA PRO A 163 -10.67 -8.87 17.15
C PRO A 163 -9.39 -9.08 16.34
N ALA A 164 -9.50 -9.58 15.10
CA ALA A 164 -8.36 -9.83 14.23
C ALA A 164 -7.98 -8.61 13.38
N GLN A 165 -8.71 -7.50 13.53
CA GLN A 165 -8.37 -6.22 12.91
C GLN A 165 -6.97 -5.77 13.34
N SER A 166 -6.11 -5.49 12.36
CA SER A 166 -4.77 -4.97 12.62
C SER A 166 -4.26 -4.18 11.43
N ALA A 167 -3.50 -3.12 11.70
CA ALA A 167 -2.70 -2.41 10.73
C ALA A 167 -1.22 -2.64 11.02
N TRP A 168 -0.43 -2.73 9.96
CA TRP A 168 1.02 -2.84 10.00
C TRP A 168 1.61 -1.81 9.05
N VAL A 169 2.76 -1.26 9.41
CA VAL A 169 3.49 -0.31 8.60
C VAL A 169 4.90 -0.83 8.35
N TRP A 170 5.32 -0.76 7.10
CA TRP A 170 6.69 -0.97 6.68
C TRP A 170 7.25 0.35 6.18
N SER A 171 8.50 0.64 6.50
CA SER A 171 9.25 1.76 5.94
C SER A 171 10.60 1.26 5.43
N HIS A 172 11.22 1.99 4.50
CA HIS A 172 12.51 1.60 3.94
C HIS A 172 13.67 1.63 4.94
N THR A 173 13.51 2.34 6.06
CA THR A 173 14.48 2.37 7.17
C THR A 173 14.13 1.37 8.28
N GLY A 174 12.96 0.74 8.20
CA GLY A 174 12.40 -0.12 9.23
C GLY A 174 12.03 -1.50 8.72
N ARG A 175 11.60 -2.35 9.66
CA ARG A 175 10.93 -3.62 9.34
C ARG A 175 9.43 -3.43 9.36
N LEU A 176 8.68 -4.47 8.97
CA LEU A 176 7.25 -4.45 9.10
C LEU A 176 6.87 -4.49 10.59
N GLN A 177 6.13 -3.49 11.06
CA GLN A 177 5.77 -3.33 12.47
C GLN A 177 4.27 -3.17 12.62
N ARG A 178 3.72 -3.72 13.70
CA ARG A 178 2.30 -3.52 14.03
C ARG A 178 2.11 -2.06 14.41
N PHE A 179 1.05 -1.46 13.92
CA PHE A 179 0.68 -0.08 14.22
C PHE A 179 -0.52 -0.04 15.16
N GLY A 180 -0.42 0.78 16.21
CA GLY A 180 -1.33 0.81 17.37
C GLY A 180 -1.15 -0.38 18.31
#